data_AF-A0A3D0KQ58-F1
#
_entry.id   AF-A0A3D0KQ58-F1
#
_cell.length_a   1.000
_cell.length_b   1.000
_cell.length_c   1.000
_cell.angle_alpha   90.00
_cell.angle_beta   90.00
_cell.angle_gamma   90.00
#
_symmetry.space_group_name_H-M   'P 1'
#
loop_
_entity.id
_entity.type
_entity.pdbx_description
1 polymer ?
#
loop_
_entity_poly.entity_id
_entity_poly.type
_entity_poly.pdbx_seq_one_letter_code
_entity_poly.pdbx_strand_id
1 'polypeptide(L)'
;MRPAWSLIFFTTMSGLGLGLAGWIVIGLLPLMTVSSLIGVGVLTLFLIGAGLLSSTFHLGHPERAWRALSQWRSSWLSREGVLAAIVMAGLAGWFAAGYLGMIVPLWANIALLVLIYATVYATSMIYASLKTVARWYHPLTPACYLMFAAAGGLLASLALLSLLGLPI
;
A
#
# COMPACT_ATOMS: atom_id res chain seq x y z
N MET A 1 -15.63 19.26 -9.04
CA MET A 1 -14.57 18.39 -9.61
C MET A 1 -15.20 17.06 -10.03
N ARG A 2 -14.81 16.50 -11.18
CA ARG A 2 -15.09 15.11 -11.55
C ARG A 2 -13.79 14.31 -11.34
N PRO A 3 -13.73 13.39 -10.36
CA PRO A 3 -12.50 12.63 -10.10
C PRO A 3 -12.17 11.73 -11.30
N ALA A 4 -10.88 11.64 -11.63
CA ALA A 4 -10.43 10.69 -12.64
C ALA A 4 -10.61 9.25 -12.11
N TRP A 5 -11.19 8.38 -12.93
CA TRP A 5 -11.43 6.98 -12.56
C TRP A 5 -10.15 6.24 -12.15
N SER A 6 -9.03 6.55 -12.81
CA SER A 6 -7.72 5.99 -12.48
C SER A 6 -7.25 6.34 -11.07
N LEU A 7 -7.58 7.53 -10.56
CA LEU A 7 -7.26 7.93 -9.19
C LEU A 7 -8.10 7.17 -8.15
N ILE A 8 -9.38 6.94 -8.44
CA ILE A 8 -10.25 6.15 -7.56
C ILE A 8 -9.76 4.70 -7.51
N PHE A 9 -9.47 4.12 -8.67
CA PHE A 9 -8.92 2.77 -8.76
C PHE A 9 -7.58 2.68 -8.03
N PHE A 10 -6.70 3.66 -8.25
CA PHE A 10 -5.42 3.76 -7.55
C PHE A 10 -5.60 3.69 -6.04
N THR A 11 -6.32 4.65 -5.44
CA THR A 11 -6.42 4.74 -3.97
C THR A 11 -7.11 3.53 -3.35
N THR A 12 -8.04 2.91 -4.08
CA THR A 12 -8.75 1.71 -3.61
C THR A 12 -7.85 0.49 -3.64
N MET A 13 -7.19 0.22 -4.77
CA MET A 13 -6.35 -0.97 -4.94
C MET A 13 -5.06 -0.88 -4.11
N SER A 14 -4.39 0.27 -4.12
CA SER A 14 -3.17 0.46 -3.32
C SER A 14 -3.49 0.49 -1.83
N GLY A 15 -4.60 1.12 -1.42
CA GLY A 15 -5.06 1.11 -0.02
C GLY A 15 -5.36 -0.31 0.48
N LEU A 16 -6.08 -1.11 -0.32
CA LEU A 16 -6.35 -2.52 -0.01
C LEU A 16 -5.06 -3.34 0.10
N GLY A 17 -4.16 -3.21 -0.87
CA GLY A 17 -2.89 -3.94 -0.92
C GLY A 17 -1.94 -3.56 0.22
N LEU A 18 -1.79 -2.26 0.51
CA LEU A 18 -0.96 -1.76 1.62
C LEU A 18 -1.56 -2.17 2.98
N GLY A 19 -2.89 -2.13 3.11
CA GLY A 19 -3.59 -2.63 4.29
C GLY A 19 -3.34 -4.11 4.53
N LEU A 20 -3.53 -4.94 3.49
CA LEU A 20 -3.26 -6.37 3.53
C LEU A 20 -1.80 -6.65 3.91
N ALA A 21 -0.86 -5.94 3.30
CA ALA A 21 0.57 -6.03 3.62
C ALA A 21 0.84 -5.72 5.11
N GLY A 22 0.18 -4.71 5.68
CA GLY A 22 0.30 -4.38 7.09
C GLY A 22 -0.10 -5.55 8.00
N TRP A 23 -1.24 -6.19 7.72
CA TRP A 23 -1.71 -7.35 8.47
C TRP A 23 -0.81 -8.59 8.30
N ILE A 24 -0.25 -8.80 7.12
CA ILE A 24 0.72 -9.88 6.85
C ILE A 24 1.98 -9.68 7.69
N VAL A 25 2.55 -8.47 7.69
CA VAL A 25 3.82 -8.18 8.37
C VAL A 25 3.70 -8.25 9.90
N ILE A 26 2.52 -8.00 10.47
CA ILE A 26 2.26 -8.22 11.90
C ILE A 26 1.91 -9.67 12.25
N GLY A 27 1.82 -10.56 11.25
CA GLY A 27 1.63 -12.00 11.44
C GLY A 27 0.18 -12.46 11.53
N LEU A 28 -0.80 -11.68 11.05
CA LEU A 28 -2.21 -12.10 11.08
C LEU A 28 -2.48 -13.31 10.15
N LEU A 29 -1.77 -13.40 9.02
CA LEU A 29 -1.89 -14.54 8.10
C LEU A 29 -0.76 -15.55 8.35
N PRO A 30 -1.06 -16.79 8.76
CA PRO A 30 -0.06 -17.84 8.86
C PRO A 30 0.22 -18.42 7.47
N LEU A 31 1.16 -17.80 6.75
CA LEU A 31 1.61 -18.22 5.41
C LEU A 31 2.56 -19.43 5.51
N MET A 32 2.04 -20.56 5.98
CA MET A 32 2.83 -21.75 6.33
C MET A 32 3.21 -22.63 5.13
N THR A 33 2.49 -22.50 4.01
CA THR A 33 2.76 -23.27 2.78
C THR A 33 3.35 -22.37 1.71
N VAL A 34 4.27 -22.91 0.90
CA VAL A 34 4.88 -22.18 -0.23
C VAL A 34 3.82 -21.65 -1.19
N SER A 35 2.75 -22.42 -1.44
CA SER A 35 1.63 -21.99 -2.29
C SER A 35 0.87 -20.79 -1.71
N SER A 36 0.54 -20.81 -0.41
CA SER A 36 -0.12 -19.68 0.25
C SER A 36 0.77 -18.43 0.26
N LEU A 37 2.08 -18.60 0.52
CA LEU A 37 3.04 -17.51 0.53
C LEU A 37 3.17 -16.85 -0.85
N ILE A 38 3.33 -17.65 -1.92
CA ILE A 38 3.43 -17.14 -3.29
C ILE A 38 2.11 -16.51 -3.71
N GLY A 39 0.97 -17.18 -3.49
CA GLY A 39 -0.34 -16.69 -3.92
C GLY A 39 -0.71 -15.36 -3.26
N VAL A 40 -0.57 -15.28 -1.93
CA VAL A 40 -0.84 -14.05 -1.17
C VAL A 40 0.20 -12.97 -1.49
N GLY A 41 1.46 -13.34 -1.67
CA GLY A 41 2.52 -12.39 -2.03
C GLY A 41 2.30 -11.75 -3.40
N VAL A 42 1.99 -12.57 -4.41
CA VAL A 42 1.65 -12.08 -5.76
C VAL A 42 0.41 -11.20 -5.72
N LEU A 43 -0.65 -11.62 -5.03
CA LEU A 43 -1.87 -10.81 -4.89
C LEU A 43 -1.57 -9.45 -4.23
N THR A 44 -0.83 -9.46 -3.11
CA THR A 44 -0.51 -8.24 -2.36
C THR A 44 0.31 -7.27 -3.22
N LEU A 45 1.37 -7.74 -3.86
CA LEU A 45 2.21 -6.93 -4.74
C LEU A 45 1.43 -6.46 -5.98
N PHE A 46 0.54 -7.30 -6.51
CA PHE A 46 -0.33 -6.94 -7.63
C PHE A 46 -1.31 -5.82 -7.26
N LEU A 47 -1.97 -5.90 -6.10
CA LEU A 47 -2.90 -4.84 -5.65
C LEU A 47 -2.20 -3.48 -5.52
N ILE A 48 -1.03 -3.46 -4.87
CA ILE A 48 -0.23 -2.24 -4.70
C ILE A 48 0.28 -1.74 -6.06
N GLY A 49 0.90 -2.63 -6.85
CA GLY A 49 1.48 -2.31 -8.15
C GLY A 49 0.45 -1.85 -9.18
N ALA A 50 -0.68 -2.54 -9.31
CA ALA A 50 -1.77 -2.17 -10.21
C ALA A 50 -2.37 -0.81 -9.83
N GLY A 51 -2.50 -0.53 -8.53
CA GLY A 51 -2.85 0.80 -8.06
C GLY A 51 -1.85 1.85 -8.54
N LEU A 52 -0.57 1.67 -8.20
CA LEU A 52 0.49 2.63 -8.54
C LEU A 52 0.61 2.87 -10.05
N LEU A 53 0.55 1.81 -10.85
CA LEU A 53 0.57 1.91 -12.31
C LEU A 53 -0.65 2.67 -12.84
N SER A 54 -1.83 2.46 -12.27
CA SER A 54 -3.03 3.20 -12.65
C SER A 54 -2.89 4.71 -12.45
N SER A 55 -2.14 5.13 -11.43
CA SER A 55 -1.82 6.55 -11.22
C SER A 55 -0.97 7.14 -12.36
N THR A 56 -0.24 6.34 -13.13
CA THR A 56 0.51 6.90 -14.27
C THR A 56 -0.35 7.20 -15.50
N PHE A 57 -1.53 6.57 -15.64
CA PHE A 57 -2.39 6.74 -16.81
C PHE A 57 -3.11 8.09 -16.88
N HIS A 58 -3.12 8.87 -15.79
CA HIS A 58 -3.64 10.25 -15.83
C HIS A 58 -2.54 11.30 -16.05
N LEU A 59 -1.28 10.88 -16.16
CA LEU A 59 -0.18 11.78 -16.49
C LEU A 59 -0.20 12.09 -17.99
N GLY A 60 -0.02 13.36 -18.34
CA GLY A 60 0.12 13.75 -19.75
C GLY A 60 1.40 13.23 -20.42
N HIS A 61 2.45 12.94 -19.63
CA HIS A 61 3.76 12.47 -20.08
C HIS A 61 4.27 11.35 -19.14
N PRO A 62 3.72 10.13 -19.24
CA PRO A 62 4.03 9.02 -18.33
C PRO A 62 5.51 8.62 -18.36
N GLU A 63 6.22 8.82 -19.47
CA GLU A 63 7.65 8.56 -19.60
C GLU A 63 8.52 9.43 -18.69
N ARG A 64 7.97 10.53 -18.16
CA ARG A 64 8.65 11.45 -17.24
C ARG A 64 8.20 11.25 -15.79
N ALA A 65 7.39 10.24 -15.48
CA ALA A 65 6.88 9.97 -14.14
C ALA A 65 8.00 9.86 -13.09
N TRP A 66 9.14 9.29 -13.46
CA TRP A 66 10.31 9.17 -12.58
C TRP A 66 10.82 10.53 -12.07
N ARG A 67 10.65 11.62 -12.82
CA ARG A 67 11.06 12.96 -12.40
C ARG A 67 10.23 13.48 -11.22
N ALA A 68 9.00 12.99 -11.07
CA ALA A 68 8.13 13.34 -9.95
C ALA A 68 8.70 12.85 -8.60
N LEU A 69 9.62 11.88 -8.60
CA LEU A 69 10.29 11.37 -7.39
C LEU A 69 11.40 12.31 -6.86
N SER A 70 11.82 13.30 -7.64
CA SER A 70 12.94 14.19 -7.26
C SER A 70 12.59 15.20 -6.16
N GLN A 71 11.31 15.55 -6.00
CA GLN A 71 10.83 16.63 -5.11
C GLN A 71 10.29 16.13 -3.76
N TRP A 72 10.84 15.03 -3.23
CA TRP A 72 10.33 14.35 -2.03
C TRP A 72 10.38 15.21 -0.76
N ARG A 73 11.21 16.26 -0.73
CA ARG A 73 11.28 17.18 0.41
C ARG A 73 10.10 18.14 0.49
N SER A 74 9.46 18.48 -0.63
CA SER A 74 8.42 19.52 -0.70
C SER A 74 7.06 18.99 -1.15
N SER A 75 7.03 17.88 -1.91
CA SER A 75 5.80 17.35 -2.51
C SER A 75 5.32 16.05 -1.85
N TRP A 76 4.07 16.02 -1.41
CA TRP A 76 3.42 14.80 -0.88
C TRP A 76 3.32 13.70 -1.93
N LEU A 77 3.03 14.04 -3.19
CA LEU A 77 3.00 13.10 -4.32
C LEU A 77 4.38 12.44 -4.51
N SER A 78 5.45 13.22 -4.35
CA SER A 78 6.81 12.70 -4.46
C SER A 78 7.18 11.78 -3.30
N ARG A 79 6.77 12.14 -2.07
CA ARG A 79 6.94 11.28 -0.87
C ARG A 79 6.22 9.95 -1.01
N GLU A 80 4.97 9.98 -1.47
CA GLU A 80 4.21 8.76 -1.75
C GLU A 80 4.96 7.85 -2.72
N GLY A 81 5.41 8.37 -3.86
CA GLY A 81 6.10 7.56 -4.86
C GLY A 81 7.40 6.92 -4.33
N VAL A 82 8.20 7.69 -3.58
CA VAL A 82 9.44 7.18 -2.96
C VAL A 82 9.14 6.12 -1.90
N LEU A 83 8.20 6.40 -1.00
CA LEU A 83 7.81 5.46 0.06
C LEU A 83 7.21 4.18 -0.52
N ALA A 84 6.33 4.30 -1.52
CA ALA A 84 5.73 3.16 -2.20
C ALA A 84 6.77 2.27 -2.89
N ALA A 85 7.80 2.86 -3.52
CA ALA A 85 8.90 2.10 -4.11
C ALA A 85 9.71 1.33 -3.04
N ILE A 86 10.00 1.97 -1.91
CA ILE A 86 10.69 1.32 -0.78
C ILE A 86 9.83 0.20 -0.18
N VAL A 87 8.53 0.42 0.01
CA VAL A 87 7.59 -0.60 0.52
C VAL A 87 7.50 -1.78 -0.44
N MET A 88 7.38 -1.54 -1.74
CA MET A 88 7.34 -2.61 -2.75
C MET A 88 8.62 -3.46 -2.73
N ALA A 89 9.79 -2.82 -2.66
CA ALA A 89 11.06 -3.53 -2.55
C ALA A 89 11.17 -4.29 -1.22
N GLY A 90 10.75 -3.68 -0.10
CA GLY A 90 10.74 -4.30 1.22
C GLY A 90 9.81 -5.51 1.29
N LEU A 91 8.61 -5.42 0.72
CA LEU A 91 7.66 -6.54 0.64
C LEU A 91 8.16 -7.66 -0.26
N ALA A 92 8.74 -7.34 -1.42
CA ALA A 92 9.37 -8.35 -2.28
C ALA A 92 10.48 -9.10 -1.53
N GLY A 93 11.33 -8.38 -0.78
CA GLY A 93 12.34 -8.98 0.10
C GLY A 93 11.74 -9.80 1.23
N TRP A 94 10.64 -9.35 1.84
CA TRP A 94 9.93 -10.06 2.90
C TRP A 94 9.36 -11.40 2.42
N PHE A 95 8.67 -11.41 1.28
CA PHE A 95 8.15 -12.64 0.68
C PHE A 95 9.28 -13.57 0.20
N ALA A 96 10.37 -13.02 -0.33
CA ALA A 96 11.54 -13.81 -0.71
C ALA A 96 12.22 -14.47 0.51
N ALA A 97 12.35 -13.76 1.63
CA ALA A 97 12.85 -14.32 2.88
C ALA A 97 11.97 -15.48 3.37
N GLY A 98 10.64 -15.30 3.35
CA GLY A 98 9.69 -16.37 3.67
C GLY A 98 9.82 -17.58 2.74
N TYR A 99 10.05 -17.36 1.45
CA TYR A 99 10.21 -18.44 0.46
C TYR A 99 11.49 -19.26 0.73
N LEU A 100 12.55 -18.59 1.18
CA LEU A 100 13.80 -19.21 1.59
C LEU A 100 13.73 -19.86 2.99
N GLY A 101 12.58 -19.81 3.67
CA GLY A 101 12.40 -20.34 5.02
C GLY A 101 13.09 -19.49 6.10
N MET A 102 13.44 -18.23 5.79
CA MET A 102 14.06 -17.32 6.75
C MET A 102 13.00 -16.68 7.65
N ILE A 103 13.35 -16.49 8.92
CA ILE A 103 12.53 -15.73 9.86
C ILE A 103 12.92 -14.25 9.71
N VAL A 104 11.96 -13.43 9.28
CA VAL A 104 12.15 -11.98 9.24
C VAL A 104 12.17 -11.44 10.67
N PRO A 105 13.24 -10.73 11.09
CA PRO A 105 13.35 -10.25 12.46
C PRO A 105 12.29 -9.18 12.77
N LEU A 106 11.85 -9.14 14.04
CA LEU A 106 10.78 -8.24 14.48
C LEU A 106 11.02 -6.77 14.12
N TRP A 107 12.27 -6.28 14.24
CA TRP A 107 12.60 -4.90 13.90
C TRP A 107 12.37 -4.59 12.41
N ALA A 108 12.59 -5.57 11.52
CA ALA A 108 12.36 -5.39 10.09
C ALA A 108 10.85 -5.37 9.77
N ASN A 109 10.05 -6.19 10.48
CA ASN A 109 8.59 -6.15 10.40
C ASN A 109 8.06 -4.78 10.87
N ILE A 110 8.54 -4.26 12.00
CA ILE A 110 8.14 -2.93 12.50
C ILE A 110 8.55 -1.83 11.52
N ALA A 111 9.78 -1.87 11.00
CA ALA A 111 10.25 -0.89 10.02
C ALA A 111 9.39 -0.89 8.74
N LEU A 112 9.06 -2.08 8.22
CA LEU A 112 8.22 -2.22 7.04
C LEU A 112 6.78 -1.75 7.30
N LEU A 113 6.23 -2.06 8.47
CA LEU A 113 4.91 -1.58 8.90
C LEU A 113 4.86 -0.04 8.98
N VAL A 114 5.90 0.59 9.54
CA VAL A 114 6.00 2.06 9.59
C VAL A 114 6.09 2.66 8.19
N LEU A 115 6.82 2.03 7.27
CA LEU A 115 6.88 2.47 5.87
C LEU A 115 5.54 2.32 5.15
N ILE A 116 4.81 1.22 5.37
CA ILE A 116 3.45 1.01 4.85
C ILE A 116 2.51 2.12 5.36
N TYR A 117 2.51 2.37 6.67
CA TYR A 117 1.74 3.45 7.29
C TYR A 117 2.10 4.81 6.69
N ALA A 118 3.39 5.13 6.59
CA ALA A 118 3.88 6.38 6.04
C ALA A 118 3.48 6.56 4.56
N THR A 119 3.43 5.47 3.79
CA THR A 119 2.99 5.49 2.39
C THR A 119 1.51 5.88 2.30
N VAL A 120 0.62 5.21 3.05
CA VAL A 120 -0.82 5.54 3.07
C VAL A 120 -1.05 6.96 3.60
N TYR A 121 -0.29 7.37 4.62
CA TYR A 121 -0.33 8.73 5.12
C TYR A 121 0.09 9.74 4.05
N ALA A 122 1.18 9.50 3.31
CA ALA A 122 1.61 10.36 2.22
C ALA A 122 0.54 10.49 1.13
N THR A 123 -0.09 9.38 0.72
CA THR A 123 -1.23 9.38 -0.22
C THR A 123 -2.36 10.28 0.29
N SER A 124 -2.73 10.15 1.56
CA SER A 124 -3.79 10.96 2.14
C SER A 124 -3.48 12.46 2.17
N MET A 125 -2.21 12.82 2.37
CA MET A 125 -1.76 14.21 2.45
C MET A 125 -1.76 14.91 1.09
N ILE A 126 -1.75 14.16 -0.02
CA ILE A 126 -2.03 14.72 -1.35
C ILE A 126 -3.39 15.40 -1.35
N TYR A 127 -4.40 14.80 -0.72
CA TYR A 127 -5.75 15.34 -0.63
C TYR A 127 -5.90 16.32 0.54
N ALA A 128 -5.36 15.98 1.72
CA ALA A 128 -5.50 16.78 2.93
C ALA A 128 -4.81 18.15 2.85
N SER A 129 -3.86 18.33 1.93
CA SER A 129 -3.17 19.62 1.72
C SER A 129 -3.84 20.53 0.67
N LEU A 130 -4.89 20.07 -0.02
CA LEU A 130 -5.58 20.82 -1.07
C LEU A 130 -6.61 21.80 -0.48
N LYS A 131 -6.15 23.01 -0.12
CA LYS A 131 -6.99 24.10 0.43
C LYS A 131 -8.19 24.49 -0.45
N THR A 132 -8.12 24.23 -1.75
CA THR A 132 -9.19 24.55 -2.72
C THR A 132 -10.40 23.63 -2.61
N VAL A 133 -10.27 22.47 -1.96
CA VAL A 133 -11.35 21.50 -1.77
C VAL A 133 -11.62 21.32 -0.29
N ALA A 134 -12.54 22.11 0.26
CA ALA A 134 -12.84 22.15 1.70
C ALA A 134 -13.19 20.77 2.30
N ARG A 135 -13.82 19.88 1.53
CA ARG A 135 -14.17 18.52 1.98
C ARG A 135 -12.95 17.61 2.18
N TRP A 136 -11.82 17.92 1.54
CA TRP A 136 -10.59 17.15 1.64
C TRP A 136 -9.60 17.80 2.60
N TYR A 137 -9.60 19.14 2.68
CA TYR A 137 -8.76 19.92 3.58
C TYR A 137 -9.25 19.84 5.04
N HIS A 138 -9.08 18.67 5.66
CA HIS A 138 -9.47 18.41 7.04
C HIS A 138 -8.50 17.40 7.69
N PRO A 139 -8.18 17.53 9.00
CA PRO A 139 -7.30 16.58 9.71
C PRO A 139 -7.84 15.15 9.78
N LEU A 140 -9.13 14.94 9.50
CA LEU A 140 -9.72 13.60 9.41
C LEU A 140 -9.38 12.88 8.11
N THR A 141 -8.94 13.59 7.06
CA THR A 141 -8.63 12.95 5.77
C THR A 141 -7.53 11.88 5.90
N PRO A 142 -6.39 12.15 6.57
CA PRO A 142 -5.41 11.11 6.85
C PRO A 142 -5.94 9.96 7.71
N ALA A 143 -6.71 10.27 8.75
CA ALA A 143 -7.31 9.25 9.61
C ALA A 143 -8.22 8.31 8.81
N CYS A 144 -9.09 8.85 7.95
CA CYS A 144 -9.97 8.07 7.10
C CYS A 144 -9.19 7.16 6.14
N TYR A 145 -8.16 7.68 5.47
CA TYR A 145 -7.35 6.86 4.54
C TYR A 145 -6.66 5.70 5.25
N LEU A 146 -6.09 5.96 6.44
CA LEU A 146 -5.46 4.92 7.26
C LEU A 146 -6.48 3.88 7.74
N MET A 147 -7.66 4.31 8.20
CA MET A 147 -8.73 3.40 8.61
C MET A 147 -9.28 2.59 7.43
N PHE A 148 -9.45 3.18 6.25
CA PHE A 148 -9.90 2.46 5.06
C PHE A 148 -8.88 1.42 4.60
N ALA A 149 -7.58 1.76 4.60
CA ALA A 149 -6.53 0.79 4.31
C ALA A 149 -6.52 -0.34 5.34
N ALA A 150 -6.55 -0.03 6.64
CA ALA A 150 -6.56 -1.03 7.70
C ALA A 150 -7.80 -1.93 7.65
N ALA A 151 -9.00 -1.37 7.54
CA ALA A 151 -10.25 -2.12 7.50
C ALA A 151 -10.39 -2.95 6.20
N GLY A 152 -10.06 -2.38 5.05
CA GLY A 152 -10.06 -3.10 3.78
C GLY A 152 -9.04 -4.23 3.76
N GLY A 153 -7.83 -3.97 4.25
CA GLY A 153 -6.78 -4.98 4.42
C GLY A 153 -7.18 -6.09 5.38
N LEU A 154 -7.87 -5.76 6.48
CA LEU A 154 -8.38 -6.74 7.44
C LEU A 154 -9.45 -7.61 6.77
N LEU A 155 -10.41 -7.01 6.07
CA LEU A 155 -11.42 -7.74 5.32
C LEU A 155 -10.80 -8.71 4.30
N ALA A 156 -9.79 -8.25 3.56
CA ALA A 156 -9.05 -9.11 2.63
C ALA A 156 -8.30 -10.24 3.36
N SER A 157 -7.71 -9.95 4.51
CA SER A 157 -7.03 -10.94 5.35
C SER A 157 -7.99 -12.04 5.80
N LEU A 158 -9.16 -11.66 6.32
CA LEU A 158 -10.22 -12.58 6.74
C LEU A 158 -10.76 -13.41 5.57
N ALA A 159 -10.95 -12.78 4.41
CA ALA A 159 -11.35 -13.50 3.19
C ALA A 159 -10.30 -14.53 2.76
N LEU A 160 -9.00 -14.17 2.82
CA LEU A 160 -7.91 -15.09 2.52
C LEU A 160 -7.82 -16.24 3.53
N LEU A 161 -7.96 -15.97 4.83
CA LEU A 161 -8.02 -17.03 5.86
C LEU A 161 -9.15 -18.01 5.55
N SER A 162 -10.35 -17.49 5.24
CA SER A 162 -11.49 -18.31 4.84
C SER A 162 -11.21 -19.14 3.58
N LEU A 163 -10.62 -18.56 2.54
CA LEU A 163 -10.30 -19.24 1.28
C LEU A 163 -9.21 -20.31 1.43
N LEU A 164 -8.29 -20.10 2.37
CA LEU A 164 -7.20 -21.04 2.68
C LEU A 164 -7.64 -22.12 3.70
N GLY A 165 -8.87 -22.07 4.21
CA GLY A 165 -9.38 -23.01 5.22
C GLY A 165 -8.71 -22.84 6.59
N LEU A 166 -8.22 -21.64 6.89
CA LEU A 166 -7.56 -21.28 8.14
C LEU A 166 -8.58 -20.68 9.13
N PRO A 167 -8.35 -20.80 10.46
CA PRO A 167 -9.22 -20.22 11.47
C PRO A 167 -9.26 -18.68 11.35
N ILE A 168 -10.44 -18.12 11.68
CA ILE A 168 -10.74 -16.68 11.72
C ILE A 168 -10.81 -16.22 13.18
#